data_AF-A0A651HH57-F1
#
_entry.id   AF-A0A651HH57-F1
#
_cell.length_a   1.000
_cell.length_b   1.000
_cell.length_c   1.000
_cell.angle_alpha   90.00
_cell.angle_beta   90.00
_cell.angle_gamma   90.00
#
_symmetry.space_group_name_H-M   'P 1'
#
loop_
_entity.id
_entity.type
_entity.pdbx_description
1 polymer ?
#
loop_
_entity_poly.entity_id
_entity_poly.type
_entity_poly.pdbx_seq_one_letter_code
_entity_poly.pdbx_strand_id
1 'polypeptide(L)'
;MAPCTSSTAFEPLPVPVPQRHPFRRAPVAKEDGAMSLSFAGFPVRSNAGGLSPSCCPAPQRGRFWMRSVRSQVRTQGRNHMTGGACSVPEPRPAVPLYGTFLSLLPLLLLMPLSGLEAQGGPPLDMPRPIAERPTLFIEEMTWLEVRDAVAGGAEIALIATGGIEQNGPYMVTGKHNYVLEAMAPAIAREVGNTLIAPILKLVPEGNIDPPSGHMRFPGTFSLRNEVFMEVLTDMAGSLRQHGFRHIVMIGDSGGNQGGMSEVAERLTAQWGDEGVFVHYIPEYYREDIWSCEYLKELGIHQEPDVCSATRDEHHDDVHHSAIVMTVDPNLVRAEERIAAGLFHINGVELGPVEDMVEIGRKLVEYRARITADAIRRAIAATH
;
A
#
# COMPACT_ATOMS: atom_id res chain seq x y z
N MET A 1 61.97 17.54 14.18
CA MET A 1 60.88 17.54 15.18
C MET A 1 59.58 17.37 14.41
N ALA A 2 58.77 16.38 14.81
CA ALA A 2 57.71 15.74 14.02
C ALA A 2 56.45 16.61 13.78
N PRO A 3 55.63 16.29 12.75
CA PRO A 3 54.30 16.87 12.56
C PRO A 3 53.24 16.09 13.37
N CYS A 4 52.27 16.79 13.95
CA CYS A 4 51.10 16.18 14.58
C CYS A 4 50.01 15.91 13.53
N THR A 5 49.72 14.62 13.32
CA THR A 5 48.47 14.13 12.75
C THR A 5 47.53 13.75 13.91
N SER A 6 46.25 14.12 13.82
CA SER A 6 45.19 13.47 14.61
C SER A 6 43.97 13.24 13.71
N SER A 7 43.92 12.04 13.16
CA SER A 7 42.72 11.41 12.63
C SER A 7 41.83 11.03 13.81
N THR A 8 40.57 11.46 13.80
CA THR A 8 39.53 10.88 14.65
C THR A 8 38.64 10.04 13.74
N ALA A 9 38.78 8.73 13.88
CA ALA A 9 37.91 7.75 13.25
C ALA A 9 36.54 7.78 13.95
N PHE A 10 35.47 7.88 13.16
CA PHE A 10 34.10 7.65 13.62
C PHE A 10 33.94 6.16 13.94
N GLU A 11 33.64 5.84 15.21
CA GLU A 11 33.10 4.53 15.57
C GLU A 11 31.63 4.43 15.12
N PRO A 12 31.18 3.29 14.55
CA PRO A 12 29.77 3.07 14.25
C PRO A 12 28.98 2.86 15.55
N LEU A 13 27.89 3.61 15.71
CA LEU A 13 26.96 3.43 16.83
C LEU A 13 26.27 2.05 16.75
N PRO A 14 26.01 1.41 17.90
CA PRO A 14 25.32 0.12 17.93
C PRO A 14 23.89 0.23 17.41
N VAL A 15 23.51 -0.75 16.58
CA VAL A 15 22.16 -0.90 16.01
C VAL A 15 21.15 -1.17 17.14
N PRO A 16 20.12 -0.33 17.34
CA PRO A 16 19.09 -0.63 18.33
C PRO A 16 18.14 -1.73 17.84
N VAL A 17 17.93 -2.74 18.67
CA VAL A 17 16.86 -3.74 18.51
C VAL A 17 15.51 -3.03 18.76
N PRO A 18 14.52 -3.10 17.86
CA PRO A 18 13.22 -2.49 18.09
C PRO A 18 12.55 -3.16 19.29
N GLN A 19 12.29 -2.37 20.34
CA GLN A 19 11.47 -2.84 21.45
C GLN A 19 10.00 -2.89 21.01
N ARG A 20 9.42 -4.09 21.12
CA ARG A 20 8.03 -4.39 20.81
C ARG A 20 7.08 -3.48 21.58
N HIS A 21 6.05 -2.97 20.91
CA HIS A 21 4.82 -2.55 21.58
C HIS A 21 4.04 -3.81 22.03
N PRO A 22 3.77 -4.01 23.32
CA PRO A 22 2.82 -5.02 23.74
C PRO A 22 1.41 -4.45 23.57
N PHE A 23 0.75 -4.78 22.45
CA PHE A 23 -0.71 -4.86 22.50
C PHE A 23 -1.03 -5.96 23.53
N ARG A 24 -1.44 -5.52 24.73
CA ARG A 24 -1.94 -6.41 25.80
C ARG A 24 -3.03 -7.31 25.21
N ARG A 25 -2.74 -8.60 25.05
CA ARG A 25 -3.80 -9.61 24.91
C ARG A 25 -4.56 -9.66 26.23
N ALA A 26 -5.87 -9.42 26.18
CA ALA A 26 -6.77 -9.76 27.27
C ALA A 26 -6.71 -11.29 27.49
N PRO A 27 -6.74 -11.79 28.74
CA PRO A 27 -6.73 -13.22 28.99
C PRO A 27 -8.04 -13.85 28.51
N VAL A 28 -7.94 -14.81 27.59
CA VAL A 28 -9.05 -15.69 27.23
C VAL A 28 -9.25 -16.67 28.39
N ALA A 29 -10.44 -16.64 28.98
CA ALA A 29 -10.85 -17.60 29.99
C ALA A 29 -10.85 -19.01 29.39
N LYS A 30 -10.21 -19.96 30.08
CA LYS A 30 -10.36 -21.39 29.81
C LYS A 30 -11.79 -21.79 30.17
N GLU A 31 -12.56 -22.25 29.19
CA GLU A 31 -13.70 -23.11 29.44
C GLU A 31 -13.36 -24.52 28.98
N ASP A 32 -13.26 -25.42 29.95
CA ASP A 32 -13.25 -26.86 29.76
C ASP A 32 -14.63 -27.31 29.28
N GLY A 33 -14.70 -27.98 28.14
CA GLY A 33 -15.97 -28.45 27.58
C GLY A 33 -15.76 -29.44 26.45
N ALA A 34 -15.54 -30.71 26.81
CA ALA A 34 -15.57 -31.82 25.88
C ALA A 34 -16.97 -31.97 25.27
N MET A 35 -17.06 -32.00 23.93
CA MET A 35 -18.10 -32.77 23.26
C MET A 35 -17.60 -33.25 21.89
N SER A 36 -17.48 -34.57 21.80
CA SER A 36 -17.30 -35.35 20.58
C SER A 36 -18.52 -35.23 19.67
N LEU A 37 -18.32 -34.90 18.40
CA LEU A 37 -19.27 -35.24 17.34
C LEU A 37 -18.50 -35.73 16.11
N SER A 38 -18.54 -37.05 15.92
CA SER A 38 -18.19 -37.73 14.69
C SER A 38 -19.25 -37.48 13.63
N PHE A 39 -18.83 -37.16 12.40
CA PHE A 39 -19.64 -37.44 11.21
C PHE A 39 -18.72 -37.96 10.08
N ALA A 40 -19.05 -39.16 9.61
CA ALA A 40 -18.62 -39.76 8.35
C ALA A 40 -18.98 -38.82 7.18
N GLY A 41 -18.21 -38.67 6.10
CA GLY A 41 -17.55 -39.68 5.28
C GLY A 41 -18.46 -40.05 4.10
N PHE A 42 -18.24 -39.45 2.92
CA PHE A 42 -18.73 -39.91 1.59
C PHE A 42 -17.97 -39.14 0.47
N PRO A 43 -17.87 -39.66 -0.78
CA PRO A 43 -16.58 -39.94 -1.38
C PRO A 43 -16.27 -39.13 -2.65
N VAL A 44 -14.99 -39.14 -2.98
CA VAL A 44 -14.39 -38.69 -4.24
C VAL A 44 -14.93 -39.49 -5.42
N ARG A 45 -15.32 -38.79 -6.50
CA ARG A 45 -15.41 -39.37 -7.86
C ARG A 45 -14.40 -38.68 -8.78
N SER A 46 -13.48 -39.49 -9.26
CA SER A 46 -12.62 -39.23 -10.41
C SER A 46 -13.46 -39.12 -11.69
N ASN A 47 -13.09 -38.20 -12.58
CA ASN A 47 -13.25 -38.42 -14.01
C ASN A 47 -12.09 -37.79 -14.77
N ALA A 48 -11.34 -38.65 -15.45
CA ALA A 48 -10.35 -38.28 -16.45
C ALA A 48 -11.05 -38.00 -17.79
N GLY A 49 -10.51 -37.05 -18.55
CA GLY A 49 -10.92 -36.77 -19.92
C GLY A 49 -10.31 -35.47 -20.42
N GLY A 50 -9.10 -35.56 -20.96
CA GLY A 50 -8.43 -34.43 -21.62
C GLY A 50 -9.01 -34.12 -22.99
N LEU A 51 -8.77 -32.90 -23.48
CA LEU A 51 -8.47 -32.54 -24.88
C LEU A 51 -7.94 -31.09 -24.92
N SER A 52 -7.00 -30.87 -25.85
CA SER A 52 -6.02 -29.77 -26.01
C SER A 52 -6.59 -28.38 -26.44
N PRO A 53 -5.76 -27.32 -26.50
CA PRO A 53 -6.17 -25.92 -26.39
C PRO A 53 -6.51 -25.24 -27.73
N SER A 54 -7.41 -24.26 -27.67
CA SER A 54 -7.75 -23.38 -28.78
C SER A 54 -7.21 -21.96 -28.55
N CYS A 55 -6.36 -21.53 -29.49
CA CYS A 55 -5.83 -20.18 -29.64
C CYS A 55 -6.93 -19.11 -29.81
N CYS A 56 -6.74 -17.94 -29.19
CA CYS A 56 -7.40 -16.68 -29.56
C CYS A 56 -6.40 -15.75 -30.26
N PRO A 57 -6.73 -15.11 -31.40
CA PRO A 57 -5.92 -14.05 -31.98
C PRO A 57 -6.40 -12.64 -31.59
N ALA A 58 -5.45 -11.70 -31.65
CA ALA A 58 -5.54 -10.27 -31.37
C ALA A 58 -6.50 -9.47 -32.28
N PRO A 59 -6.90 -8.23 -31.91
CA PRO A 59 -7.87 -7.43 -32.67
C PRO A 59 -7.21 -6.60 -33.78
N GLN A 60 -7.82 -6.59 -34.98
CA GLN A 60 -7.50 -5.67 -36.05
C GLN A 60 -8.43 -4.46 -36.07
N ARG A 61 -7.82 -3.31 -36.38
CA ARG A 61 -8.43 -1.99 -36.56
C ARG A 61 -9.37 -1.97 -37.77
N GLY A 62 -10.53 -1.33 -37.63
CA GLY A 62 -11.43 -0.99 -38.74
C GLY A 62 -12.16 0.32 -38.50
N ARG A 63 -11.79 1.36 -39.26
CA ARG A 63 -12.45 2.67 -39.32
C ARG A 63 -13.81 2.52 -40.01
N PHE A 64 -14.86 3.17 -39.50
CA PHE A 64 -16.12 3.37 -40.22
C PHE A 64 -16.41 4.87 -40.37
N TRP A 65 -16.56 5.30 -41.63
CA TRP A 65 -17.09 6.60 -42.02
C TRP A 65 -18.58 6.47 -42.39
N MET A 66 -19.31 7.54 -42.13
CA MET A 66 -20.73 7.75 -42.31
C MET A 66 -21.25 7.45 -43.73
N ARG A 67 -22.49 6.96 -43.81
CA ARG A 67 -23.45 7.38 -44.86
C ARG A 67 -24.87 7.43 -44.31
N SER A 68 -25.62 8.32 -44.94
CA SER A 68 -26.80 9.06 -44.49
C SER A 68 -28.06 8.59 -45.23
N VAL A 69 -29.19 8.58 -44.51
CA VAL A 69 -30.57 8.92 -44.94
C VAL A 69 -31.26 8.06 -46.01
N ARG A 70 -32.39 7.41 -45.68
CA ARG A 70 -33.78 7.87 -45.98
C ARG A 70 -34.86 6.90 -45.45
N SER A 71 -36.00 7.52 -45.19
CA SER A 71 -37.31 7.04 -44.73
C SER A 71 -37.85 5.72 -45.29
N GLN A 72 -38.65 5.00 -44.48
CA GLN A 72 -40.06 4.72 -44.83
C GLN A 72 -40.86 4.22 -43.61
N VAL A 73 -42.05 4.82 -43.46
CA VAL A 73 -43.12 4.45 -42.53
C VAL A 73 -43.82 3.18 -43.05
N ARG A 74 -44.09 2.20 -42.19
CA ARG A 74 -45.19 1.25 -42.39
C ARG A 74 -45.77 0.78 -41.06
N THR A 75 -47.09 0.88 -40.98
CA THR A 75 -48.00 0.58 -39.86
C THR A 75 -48.45 -0.89 -39.88
N GLN A 76 -49.07 -1.29 -38.75
CA GLN A 76 -49.83 -2.53 -38.47
C GLN A 76 -48.98 -3.74 -37.98
N GLY A 77 -49.38 -4.49 -36.95
CA GLY A 77 -50.71 -4.61 -36.34
C GLY A 77 -50.71 -5.23 -34.94
N ARG A 78 -51.87 -5.09 -34.30
CA ARG A 78 -52.29 -5.60 -33.00
C ARG A 78 -52.20 -7.13 -32.89
N ASN A 79 -51.98 -7.63 -31.67
CA ASN A 79 -52.82 -8.68 -31.11
C ASN A 79 -52.91 -8.56 -29.57
N HIS A 80 -54.15 -8.61 -29.09
CA HIS A 80 -54.56 -8.72 -27.69
C HIS A 80 -54.43 -10.15 -27.17
N MET A 81 -54.27 -10.30 -25.85
CA MET A 81 -55.03 -11.18 -24.94
C MET A 81 -54.51 -10.94 -23.49
N THR A 82 -55.25 -10.21 -22.64
CA THR A 82 -56.03 -10.70 -21.47
C THR A 82 -55.18 -11.47 -20.44
N GLY A 83 -55.18 -11.20 -19.13
CA GLY A 83 -55.95 -10.36 -18.23
C GLY A 83 -55.63 -10.84 -16.81
N GLY A 84 -55.51 -9.94 -15.84
CA GLY A 84 -55.24 -10.26 -14.44
C GLY A 84 -55.35 -9.00 -13.59
N ALA A 85 -56.52 -8.81 -13.00
CA ALA A 85 -56.87 -7.63 -12.22
C ALA A 85 -56.39 -7.79 -10.77
N CYS A 86 -55.67 -6.79 -10.25
CA CYS A 86 -55.62 -6.47 -8.82
C CYS A 86 -55.96 -4.99 -8.65
N SER A 87 -57.02 -4.75 -7.90
CA SER A 87 -57.69 -3.48 -7.63
C SER A 87 -56.85 -2.50 -6.82
N VAL A 88 -56.77 -1.26 -7.30
CA VAL A 88 -56.21 -0.09 -6.59
C VAL A 88 -57.38 0.69 -5.97
N PRO A 89 -57.36 1.04 -4.67
CA PRO A 89 -58.45 1.82 -4.07
C PRO A 89 -58.38 3.30 -4.45
N GLU A 90 -59.54 3.92 -4.68
CA GLU A 90 -59.74 5.32 -5.06
C GLU A 90 -59.26 6.33 -3.99
N PRO A 91 -58.85 7.55 -4.39
CA PRO A 91 -58.49 8.61 -3.46
C PRO A 91 -59.73 9.27 -2.85
N ARG A 92 -59.74 9.42 -1.51
CA ARG A 92 -60.79 10.16 -0.78
C ARG A 92 -60.62 11.67 -0.95
N PRO A 93 -61.71 12.46 -0.94
CA PRO A 93 -61.66 13.91 -1.14
C PRO A 93 -61.10 14.64 0.09
N ALA A 94 -60.38 15.73 -0.17
CA ALA A 94 -59.80 16.63 0.81
C ALA A 94 -60.90 17.38 1.61
N VAL A 95 -60.71 17.45 2.93
CA VAL A 95 -61.50 18.31 3.82
C VAL A 95 -60.56 19.40 4.35
N PRO A 96 -60.87 20.70 4.21
CA PRO A 96 -60.05 21.76 4.77
C PRO A 96 -60.51 22.03 6.20
N LEU A 97 -59.62 21.84 7.19
CA LEU A 97 -59.80 22.45 8.50
C LEU A 97 -58.79 23.59 8.66
N TYR A 98 -59.31 24.80 8.50
CA TYR A 98 -58.74 26.00 9.09
C TYR A 98 -58.75 25.82 10.62
N GLY A 99 -57.57 25.69 11.20
CA GLY A 99 -57.35 25.67 12.64
C GLY A 99 -56.20 26.60 12.98
N THR A 100 -56.54 27.81 13.40
CA THR A 100 -55.67 28.79 14.05
C THR A 100 -54.89 28.13 15.19
N PHE A 101 -53.58 27.98 15.04
CA PHE A 101 -52.68 27.78 16.17
C PHE A 101 -51.63 28.90 16.19
N LEU A 102 -51.65 29.59 17.33
CA LEU A 102 -50.82 30.73 17.67
C LEU A 102 -49.35 30.47 17.36
N SER A 103 -48.74 31.52 16.79
CA SER A 103 -47.32 31.79 16.73
C SER A 103 -46.63 31.57 18.09
N LEU A 104 -46.03 30.40 18.27
CA LEU A 104 -44.90 30.22 19.18
C LEU A 104 -43.64 30.38 18.33
N LEU A 105 -43.09 31.60 18.28
CA LEU A 105 -41.68 31.75 17.92
C LEU A 105 -40.90 30.88 18.91
N PRO A 106 -40.11 29.89 18.47
CA PRO A 106 -39.06 29.39 19.34
C PRO A 106 -38.12 30.58 19.55
N LEU A 107 -38.02 31.01 20.81
CA LEU A 107 -36.98 31.92 21.26
C LEU A 107 -35.65 31.27 20.84
N LEU A 108 -35.11 31.72 19.71
CA LEU A 108 -33.80 31.31 19.23
C LEU A 108 -32.85 31.83 20.31
N LEU A 109 -32.46 30.93 21.22
CA LEU A 109 -31.41 31.19 22.17
C LEU A 109 -30.17 31.50 21.31
N LEU A 110 -29.85 32.79 21.17
CA LEU A 110 -28.55 33.26 20.70
C LEU A 110 -27.54 32.75 21.73
N MET A 111 -27.18 31.48 21.63
CA MET A 111 -25.93 31.02 22.20
C MET A 111 -24.86 31.82 21.48
N PRO A 112 -24.07 32.64 22.18
CA PRO A 112 -22.93 33.25 21.54
C PRO A 112 -22.05 32.11 21.02
N LEU A 113 -21.77 32.13 19.72
CA LEU A 113 -20.66 31.41 19.10
C LEU A 113 -19.36 31.98 19.68
N SER A 114 -19.13 31.73 20.97
CA SER A 114 -17.94 32.13 21.72
C SER A 114 -17.46 30.87 22.39
N GLY A 115 -16.70 30.07 21.64
CA GLY A 115 -16.27 28.76 22.12
C GLY A 115 -15.68 27.83 21.07
N LEU A 116 -15.62 28.20 19.79
CA LEU A 116 -14.59 27.63 18.92
C LEU A 116 -13.28 28.37 19.20
N GLU A 117 -12.76 28.24 20.42
CA GLU A 117 -11.33 28.46 20.63
C GLU A 117 -10.66 27.45 19.70
N ALA A 118 -10.05 27.96 18.62
CA ALA A 118 -9.00 27.22 17.94
C ALA A 118 -8.08 26.72 19.06
N GLN A 119 -7.91 25.41 19.20
CA GLN A 119 -6.99 24.87 20.20
C GLN A 119 -5.65 25.57 19.97
N GLY A 120 -5.30 26.50 20.87
CA GLY A 120 -4.08 27.27 20.74
C GLY A 120 -2.93 26.30 20.82
N GLY A 121 -2.31 26.01 19.68
CA GLY A 121 -1.13 25.15 19.63
C GLY A 121 0.02 25.76 20.43
N PRO A 122 1.01 24.96 20.84
CA PRO A 122 2.22 25.49 21.44
C PRO A 122 2.95 26.45 20.47
N PRO A 123 3.80 27.37 20.97
CA PRO A 123 4.63 28.21 20.12
C PRO A 123 5.49 27.38 19.17
N LEU A 124 5.48 27.72 17.87
CA LEU A 124 6.18 26.95 16.83
C LEU A 124 7.71 26.97 16.98
N ASP A 125 8.25 27.97 17.67
CA ASP A 125 9.67 28.19 17.92
C ASP A 125 10.15 27.63 19.27
N MET A 126 9.28 26.94 20.02
CA MET A 126 9.65 26.44 21.35
C MET A 126 10.84 25.46 21.26
N PRO A 127 11.78 25.49 22.22
CA PRO A 127 12.88 24.55 22.23
C PRO A 127 12.37 23.13 22.45
N ARG A 128 13.05 22.15 21.86
CA ARG A 128 12.74 20.74 22.05
C ARG A 128 13.04 20.31 23.50
N PRO A 129 12.06 19.81 24.26
CA PRO A 129 12.23 19.56 25.70
C PRO A 129 12.84 18.19 26.04
N ILE A 130 12.94 17.28 25.07
CA ILE A 130 13.41 15.90 25.25
C ILE A 130 14.38 15.49 24.13
N ALA A 131 15.25 14.51 24.41
CA ALA A 131 16.18 13.95 23.42
C ALA A 131 15.43 13.27 22.26
N GLU A 132 16.11 13.11 21.13
CA GLU A 132 15.48 12.59 19.93
C GLU A 132 15.42 11.07 19.93
N ARG A 133 14.38 10.52 19.33
CA ARG A 133 14.27 9.08 19.08
C ARG A 133 15.08 8.70 17.83
N PRO A 134 15.81 7.56 17.85
CA PRO A 134 16.52 7.06 16.66
C PRO A 134 15.54 6.38 15.69
N THR A 135 14.73 7.20 15.00
CA THR A 135 13.82 6.76 13.95
C THR A 135 13.92 7.71 12.75
N LEU A 136 13.57 7.20 11.58
CA LEU A 136 13.46 7.99 10.35
C LEU A 136 11.99 8.19 9.93
N PHE A 137 11.04 7.53 10.60
CA PHE A 137 9.62 7.69 10.32
C PHE A 137 9.07 8.94 10.99
N ILE A 138 8.52 9.86 10.20
CA ILE A 138 7.91 11.11 10.66
C ILE A 138 6.79 10.82 11.68
N GLU A 139 6.01 9.76 11.50
CA GLU A 139 4.92 9.37 12.40
C GLU A 139 5.37 8.85 13.78
N GLU A 140 6.66 8.54 13.94
CA GLU A 140 7.26 8.14 15.20
C GLU A 140 8.02 9.27 15.90
N MET A 141 8.13 10.42 15.23
CA MET A 141 8.76 11.64 15.72
C MET A 141 7.70 12.59 16.31
N THR A 142 8.11 13.36 17.31
CA THR A 142 7.43 14.58 17.73
C THR A 142 7.58 15.65 16.64
N TRP A 143 6.62 16.57 16.56
CA TRP A 143 6.68 17.66 15.58
C TRP A 143 7.93 18.55 15.74
N LEU A 144 8.49 18.63 16.95
CA LEU A 144 9.73 19.35 17.25
C LEU A 144 10.95 18.65 16.65
N GLU A 145 11.02 17.32 16.72
CA GLU A 145 12.10 16.56 16.06
C GLU A 145 12.01 16.71 14.53
N VAL A 146 10.81 16.70 13.95
CA VAL A 146 10.64 16.92 12.50
C VAL A 146 11.08 18.34 12.11
N ARG A 147 10.63 19.37 12.84
CA ARG A 147 11.03 20.76 12.63
C ARG A 147 12.56 20.90 12.69
N ASP A 148 13.16 20.38 13.76
CA ASP A 148 14.61 20.50 13.99
C ASP A 148 15.41 19.73 12.93
N ALA A 149 14.93 18.57 12.47
CA ALA A 149 15.56 17.80 11.40
C ALA A 149 15.53 18.53 10.05
N VAL A 150 14.39 19.12 9.67
CA VAL A 150 14.28 19.92 8.43
C VAL A 150 15.19 21.16 8.53
N ALA A 151 15.16 21.88 9.65
CA ALA A 151 16.07 23.01 9.89
C ALA A 151 17.55 22.60 9.90
N GLY A 152 17.84 21.34 10.27
CA GLY A 152 19.17 20.73 10.27
C GLY A 152 19.62 20.17 8.91
N GLY A 153 18.80 20.28 7.85
CA GLY A 153 19.17 19.86 6.49
C GLY A 153 18.52 18.57 5.98
N ALA A 154 17.51 18.03 6.67
CA ALA A 154 16.68 16.95 6.13
C ALA A 154 15.74 17.49 5.04
N GLU A 155 16.24 17.55 3.81
CA GLU A 155 15.52 18.14 2.66
C GLU A 155 14.72 17.10 1.84
N ILE A 156 14.96 15.80 2.08
CA ILE A 156 14.35 14.71 1.33
C ILE A 156 13.27 14.03 2.20
N ALA A 157 12.08 13.83 1.62
CA ALA A 157 11.02 13.02 2.22
C ALA A 157 10.67 11.83 1.32
N LEU A 158 10.61 10.63 1.88
CA LEU A 158 10.25 9.40 1.19
C LEU A 158 8.79 9.03 1.47
N ILE A 159 7.94 9.07 0.45
CA ILE A 159 6.61 8.46 0.45
C ILE A 159 6.74 7.05 -0.13
N ALA A 160 6.42 6.05 0.69
CA ALA A 160 6.37 4.66 0.27
C ALA A 160 4.91 4.19 0.15
N THR A 161 4.58 3.51 -0.94
CA THR A 161 3.22 3.01 -1.22
C THR A 161 3.23 1.48 -1.27
N GLY A 162 2.48 0.85 -0.36
CA GLY A 162 2.43 -0.60 -0.23
C GLY A 162 1.24 -1.20 -0.96
N GLY A 163 0.44 -1.98 -0.24
CA GLY A 163 -0.71 -2.70 -0.80
C GLY A 163 -1.28 -3.74 0.17
N ILE A 164 -2.54 -4.11 -0.02
CA ILE A 164 -3.18 -5.22 0.70
C ILE A 164 -3.90 -6.09 -0.32
N GLU A 165 -3.36 -7.27 -0.56
CA GLU A 165 -3.78 -8.16 -1.64
C GLU A 165 -3.44 -9.63 -1.36
N GLN A 166 -3.89 -10.54 -2.23
CA GLN A 166 -3.51 -11.95 -2.15
C GLN A 166 -2.02 -12.12 -2.42
N ASN A 167 -1.32 -12.85 -1.54
CA ASN A 167 0.11 -13.14 -1.65
C ASN A 167 0.38 -14.64 -1.61
N GLY A 168 -0.51 -15.43 -2.22
CA GLY A 168 -0.53 -16.88 -2.04
C GLY A 168 -1.13 -17.32 -0.69
N PRO A 169 -1.03 -18.61 -0.34
CA PRO A 169 -1.76 -19.21 0.78
C PRO A 169 -1.10 -18.99 2.15
N TYR A 170 0.17 -18.60 2.20
CA TYR A 170 0.96 -18.59 3.42
C TYR A 170 1.46 -17.21 3.86
N MET A 171 1.50 -16.24 2.95
CA MET A 171 1.94 -14.88 3.25
C MET A 171 0.76 -14.03 3.74
N VAL A 172 1.02 -13.10 4.66
CA VAL A 172 0.04 -12.07 5.03
C VAL A 172 -0.38 -11.22 3.83
N THR A 173 -1.65 -10.77 3.82
CA THR A 173 -2.15 -9.93 2.71
C THR A 173 -1.46 -8.58 2.62
N GLY A 174 -0.90 -8.09 3.73
CA GLY A 174 -0.16 -6.83 3.80
C GLY A 174 1.32 -6.93 3.42
N LYS A 175 1.78 -8.00 2.75
CA LYS A 175 3.19 -8.25 2.37
C LYS A 175 3.93 -6.97 1.96
N HIS A 176 3.36 -6.23 1.02
CA HIS A 176 3.94 -5.00 0.46
C HIS A 176 4.24 -3.92 1.52
N ASN A 177 3.37 -3.78 2.52
CA ASN A 177 3.58 -2.84 3.61
C ASN A 177 4.75 -3.26 4.51
N TYR A 178 4.88 -4.56 4.79
CA TYR A 178 5.95 -5.09 5.63
C TYR A 178 7.30 -5.13 4.91
N VAL A 179 7.32 -5.36 3.59
CA VAL A 179 8.51 -5.15 2.77
C VAL A 179 8.98 -3.70 2.92
N LEU A 180 8.07 -2.73 2.83
CA LEU A 180 8.40 -1.31 2.98
C LEU A 180 8.82 -0.92 4.40
N GLU A 181 8.30 -1.57 5.44
CA GLU A 181 8.77 -1.39 6.83
C GLU A 181 10.27 -1.74 6.98
N ALA A 182 10.75 -2.77 6.25
CA ALA A 182 12.17 -3.11 6.21
C ALA A 182 12.97 -2.20 5.25
N MET A 183 12.43 -1.95 4.06
CA MET A 183 13.12 -1.27 2.96
C MET A 183 13.27 0.23 3.17
N ALA A 184 12.23 0.94 3.61
CA ALA A 184 12.24 2.40 3.66
C ALA A 184 13.34 2.97 4.59
N PRO A 185 13.56 2.44 5.81
CA PRO A 185 14.67 2.86 6.65
C PRO A 185 16.05 2.58 6.05
N ALA A 186 16.21 1.45 5.35
CA ALA A 186 17.47 1.12 4.69
C ALA A 186 17.76 2.11 3.54
N ILE A 187 16.76 2.39 2.70
CA ILE A 187 16.86 3.37 1.61
C ILE A 187 17.16 4.76 2.16
N ALA A 188 16.42 5.24 3.16
CA ALA A 188 16.61 6.56 3.73
C ALA A 188 18.00 6.75 4.34
N ARG A 189 18.56 5.72 5.00
CA ARG A 189 19.95 5.72 5.49
C ARG A 189 20.96 5.79 4.36
N GLU A 190 20.78 4.99 3.31
CA GLU A 190 21.67 4.99 2.15
C GLU A 190 21.68 6.34 1.44
N VAL A 191 20.50 6.96 1.24
CA VAL A 191 20.38 8.29 0.61
C VAL A 191 20.99 9.38 1.50
N GLY A 192 20.73 9.35 2.81
CA GLY A 192 21.11 10.38 3.77
C GLY A 192 20.12 11.56 3.78
N ASN A 193 20.07 12.32 4.88
CA ASN A 193 19.21 13.51 5.04
C ASN A 193 17.75 13.28 4.60
N THR A 194 17.24 12.06 4.81
CA THR A 194 15.94 11.60 4.32
C THR A 194 15.07 11.17 5.49
N LEU A 195 13.85 11.72 5.56
CA LEU A 195 12.80 11.26 6.48
C LEU A 195 11.71 10.51 5.72
N ILE A 196 11.02 9.61 6.40
CA ILE A 196 10.03 8.71 5.81
C ILE A 196 8.64 9.15 6.23
N ALA A 197 7.79 9.47 5.25
CA ALA A 197 6.38 9.73 5.48
C ALA A 197 5.64 8.43 5.87
N PRO A 198 4.43 8.52 6.46
CA PRO A 198 3.60 7.34 6.69
C PRO A 198 3.49 6.47 5.44
N ILE A 199 3.69 5.15 5.59
CA ILE A 199 3.52 4.21 4.47
C ILE A 199 2.04 4.25 4.05
N LEU A 200 1.78 4.54 2.77
CA LEU A 200 0.42 4.51 2.23
C LEU A 200 0.04 3.05 1.97
N LYS A 201 -0.72 2.47 2.91
CA LYS A 201 -1.06 1.05 2.93
C LYS A 201 -2.19 0.64 1.98
N LEU A 202 -3.00 1.60 1.55
CA LEU A 202 -4.14 1.38 0.67
C LEU A 202 -3.86 2.02 -0.69
N VAL A 203 -3.93 1.20 -1.74
CA VAL A 203 -3.51 1.57 -3.10
C VAL A 203 -4.49 0.97 -4.12
N PRO A 204 -4.36 1.28 -5.42
CA PRO A 204 -5.14 0.60 -6.45
C PRO A 204 -4.70 -0.87 -6.60
N GLU A 205 -5.59 -1.81 -6.28
CA GLU A 205 -5.37 -3.26 -6.40
C GLU A 205 -6.36 -3.92 -7.39
N GLY A 206 -7.22 -3.12 -8.01
CA GLY A 206 -8.22 -3.54 -9.00
C GLY A 206 -9.52 -2.74 -8.90
N ASN A 207 -10.43 -2.96 -9.85
CA ASN A 207 -11.77 -2.39 -9.76
C ASN A 207 -12.53 -3.02 -8.58
N ILE A 208 -13.30 -2.21 -7.86
CA ILE A 208 -14.14 -2.69 -6.76
C ILE A 208 -15.40 -3.38 -7.32
N ASP A 209 -16.05 -2.76 -8.30
CA ASP A 209 -17.27 -3.27 -8.94
C ASP A 209 -17.27 -2.98 -10.46
N PRO A 210 -17.35 -4.02 -11.33
CA PRO A 210 -17.15 -5.42 -10.99
C PRO A 210 -15.70 -5.67 -10.53
N PRO A 211 -15.46 -6.64 -9.63
CA PRO A 211 -14.12 -6.90 -9.09
C PRO A 211 -13.14 -7.31 -10.19
N SER A 212 -11.95 -6.70 -10.20
CA SER A 212 -10.85 -7.06 -11.12
C SER A 212 -9.50 -7.12 -10.38
N GLY A 213 -8.44 -7.59 -11.05
CA GLY A 213 -7.11 -7.65 -10.43
C GLY A 213 -7.07 -8.48 -9.15
N HIS A 214 -6.46 -7.94 -8.09
CA HIS A 214 -6.40 -8.57 -6.77
C HIS A 214 -7.72 -8.40 -6.01
N MET A 215 -8.60 -7.46 -6.38
CA MET A 215 -9.94 -7.32 -5.77
C MET A 215 -10.87 -8.51 -6.01
N ARG A 216 -10.47 -9.47 -6.86
CA ARG A 216 -11.16 -10.76 -6.98
C ARG A 216 -10.94 -11.67 -5.77
N PHE A 217 -9.96 -11.37 -4.92
CA PHE A 217 -9.58 -12.22 -3.79
C PHE A 217 -10.03 -11.59 -2.46
N PRO A 218 -10.62 -12.37 -1.54
CA PRO A 218 -11.01 -11.87 -0.22
C PRO A 218 -9.83 -11.32 0.57
N GLY A 219 -10.04 -10.20 1.27
CA GLY A 219 -9.01 -9.54 2.08
C GLY A 219 -8.25 -8.44 1.35
N THR A 220 -8.35 -8.36 0.01
CA THR A 220 -7.81 -7.23 -0.76
C THR A 220 -8.59 -5.94 -0.47
N PHE A 221 -7.88 -4.82 -0.34
CA PHE A 221 -8.47 -3.48 -0.29
C PHE A 221 -7.93 -2.65 -1.44
N SER A 222 -8.82 -2.07 -2.25
CA SER A 222 -8.42 -1.19 -3.36
C SER A 222 -8.96 0.22 -3.18
N LEU A 223 -8.09 1.20 -3.37
CA LEU A 223 -8.50 2.56 -3.69
C LEU A 223 -8.79 2.70 -5.18
N ARG A 224 -9.67 3.64 -5.52
CA ARG A 224 -9.79 4.10 -6.90
C ARG A 224 -8.56 4.95 -7.23
N ASN A 225 -8.04 4.84 -8.45
CA ASN A 225 -6.79 5.51 -8.83
C ASN A 225 -6.84 7.03 -8.61
N GLU A 226 -7.97 7.67 -8.91
CA GLU A 226 -8.16 9.10 -8.67
C GLU A 226 -8.04 9.44 -7.18
N VAL A 227 -8.59 8.63 -6.27
CA VAL A 227 -8.49 8.88 -4.83
C VAL A 227 -7.05 8.66 -4.34
N PHE A 228 -6.38 7.62 -4.84
CA PHE A 228 -4.97 7.37 -4.53
C PHE A 228 -4.09 8.56 -4.92
N MET A 229 -4.28 9.12 -6.11
CA MET A 229 -3.54 10.30 -6.57
C MET A 229 -3.83 11.56 -5.75
N GLU A 230 -5.08 11.78 -5.33
CA GLU A 230 -5.42 12.90 -4.45
C GLU A 230 -4.78 12.74 -3.05
N VAL A 231 -4.76 11.53 -2.49
CA VAL A 231 -4.05 11.25 -1.23
C VAL A 231 -2.55 11.53 -1.38
N LEU A 232 -1.90 11.06 -2.45
CA LEU A 232 -0.49 11.34 -2.71
C LEU A 232 -0.22 12.84 -2.87
N THR A 233 -1.16 13.57 -3.48
CA THR A 233 -1.07 15.02 -3.66
C THR A 233 -1.10 15.75 -2.33
N ASP A 234 -2.00 15.37 -1.43
CA ASP A 234 -2.10 15.96 -0.09
C ASP A 234 -0.91 15.57 0.80
N MET A 235 -0.41 14.34 0.69
CA MET A 235 0.81 13.91 1.38
C MET A 235 2.02 14.73 0.93
N ALA A 236 2.24 14.86 -0.39
CA ALA A 236 3.32 15.66 -0.95
C ALA A 236 3.16 17.15 -0.59
N GLY A 237 1.94 17.69 -0.64
CA GLY A 237 1.65 19.06 -0.26
C GLY A 237 1.96 19.35 1.21
N SER A 238 1.66 18.40 2.10
CA SER A 238 2.00 18.49 3.52
C SER A 238 3.51 18.51 3.74
N LEU A 239 4.26 17.66 3.05
CA LEU A 239 5.73 17.63 3.13
C LEU A 239 6.33 18.93 2.58
N ARG A 240 5.86 19.42 1.44
CA ARG A 240 6.26 20.74 0.91
C ARG A 240 6.00 21.85 1.93
N GLN A 241 4.84 21.85 2.58
CA GLN A 241 4.48 22.82 3.61
C GLN A 241 5.41 22.76 4.84
N HIS A 242 5.94 21.58 5.16
CA HIS A 242 6.88 21.38 6.26
C HIS A 242 8.34 21.75 5.91
N GLY A 243 8.63 22.09 4.65
CA GLY A 243 9.94 22.56 4.21
C GLY A 243 10.80 21.55 3.45
N PHE A 244 10.27 20.34 3.18
CA PHE A 244 10.97 19.38 2.32
C PHE A 244 11.04 19.88 0.88
N ARG A 245 12.17 19.61 0.22
CA ARG A 245 12.50 20.10 -1.12
C ARG A 245 12.50 19.00 -2.19
N HIS A 246 12.79 17.77 -1.77
CA HIS A 246 12.72 16.59 -2.63
C HIS A 246 11.74 15.59 -2.03
N ILE A 247 10.60 15.38 -2.67
CA ILE A 247 9.60 14.41 -2.24
C ILE A 247 9.71 13.20 -3.16
N VAL A 248 10.18 12.08 -2.63
CA VAL A 248 10.48 10.86 -3.38
C VAL A 248 9.34 9.87 -3.18
N MET A 249 8.84 9.27 -4.26
CA MET A 249 7.79 8.25 -4.26
C MET A 249 8.35 6.91 -4.74
N ILE A 250 8.19 5.87 -3.93
CA ILE A 250 8.44 4.47 -4.28
C ILE A 250 7.17 3.64 -4.08
N GLY A 251 7.00 2.56 -4.83
CA GLY A 251 5.82 1.70 -4.68
C GLY A 251 6.12 0.23 -4.89
N ASP A 252 5.59 -0.60 -3.99
CA ASP A 252 5.84 -2.05 -3.93
C ASP A 252 4.74 -2.89 -4.60
N SER A 253 3.59 -2.28 -4.97
CA SER A 253 2.54 -2.92 -5.78
C SER A 253 2.48 -2.33 -7.20
N GLY A 254 2.13 -3.18 -8.17
CA GLY A 254 2.06 -2.81 -9.59
C GLY A 254 0.99 -1.76 -9.90
N GLY A 255 -0.11 -1.72 -9.13
CA GLY A 255 -1.18 -0.74 -9.34
C GLY A 255 -0.82 0.70 -8.93
N ASN A 256 0.28 0.87 -8.17
CA ASN A 256 0.71 2.16 -7.64
C ASN A 256 1.42 3.02 -8.70
N GLN A 257 2.09 2.34 -9.64
CA GLN A 257 3.17 2.90 -10.45
C GLN A 257 2.70 4.07 -11.34
N GLY A 258 1.58 3.90 -12.04
CA GLY A 258 1.05 4.92 -12.96
C GLY A 258 0.61 6.21 -12.25
N GLY A 259 -0.17 6.07 -11.17
CA GLY A 259 -0.65 7.22 -10.39
C GLY A 259 0.47 8.01 -9.73
N MET A 260 1.51 7.34 -9.22
CA MET A 260 2.69 8.02 -8.67
C MET A 260 3.45 8.81 -9.75
N SER A 261 3.65 8.24 -10.94
CA SER A 261 4.31 8.94 -12.06
C SER A 261 3.56 10.22 -12.43
N GLU A 262 2.24 10.13 -12.60
CA GLU A 262 1.40 11.28 -12.96
C GLU A 262 1.41 12.36 -11.89
N VAL A 263 1.31 11.99 -10.61
CA VAL A 263 1.38 12.95 -9.49
C VAL A 263 2.76 13.60 -9.43
N ALA A 264 3.85 12.84 -9.56
CA ALA A 264 5.21 13.38 -9.52
C ALA A 264 5.46 14.40 -10.64
N GLU A 265 5.08 14.06 -11.88
CA GLU A 265 5.17 14.96 -13.04
C GLU A 265 4.34 16.23 -12.84
N ARG A 266 3.08 16.07 -12.42
CA ARG A 266 2.15 17.18 -12.21
C ARG A 266 2.65 18.16 -11.15
N LEU A 267 3.11 17.65 -10.00
CA LEU A 267 3.53 18.49 -8.88
C LEU A 267 4.90 19.12 -9.12
N THR A 268 5.83 18.41 -9.78
CA THR A 268 7.10 19.01 -10.19
C THR A 268 6.88 20.15 -11.19
N ALA A 269 5.96 20.00 -12.14
CA ALA A 269 5.62 21.09 -13.05
C ALA A 269 5.00 22.30 -12.32
N GLN A 270 4.33 22.09 -11.19
CA GLN A 270 3.72 23.16 -10.39
C GLN A 270 4.70 23.83 -9.43
N TRP A 271 5.63 23.08 -8.83
CA TRP A 271 6.46 23.55 -7.73
C TRP A 271 7.94 23.71 -8.08
N GLY A 272 8.36 23.28 -9.27
CA GLY A 272 9.77 23.28 -9.70
C GLY A 272 10.40 24.67 -9.73
N ASP A 273 9.65 25.71 -10.13
CA ASP A 273 10.13 27.11 -10.13
C ASP A 273 10.38 27.64 -8.71
N GLU A 274 9.74 27.03 -7.70
CA GLU A 274 10.00 27.31 -6.29
C GLU A 274 11.11 26.43 -5.72
N GLY A 275 11.72 25.58 -6.55
CA GLY A 275 12.78 24.62 -6.25
C GLY A 275 12.33 23.41 -5.41
N VAL A 276 11.05 23.04 -5.48
CA VAL A 276 10.52 21.82 -4.85
C VAL A 276 10.18 20.81 -5.93
N PHE A 277 10.71 19.59 -5.80
CA PHE A 277 10.62 18.56 -6.81
C PHE A 277 10.00 17.29 -6.24
N VAL A 278 9.07 16.69 -6.99
CA VAL A 278 8.48 15.39 -6.68
C VAL A 278 9.01 14.36 -7.66
N HIS A 279 9.64 13.31 -7.12
CA HIS A 279 10.33 12.27 -7.86
C HIS A 279 9.57 10.97 -7.74
N TYR A 280 9.29 10.33 -8.86
CA TYR A 280 8.86 8.93 -8.87
C TYR A 280 10.05 8.07 -9.28
N ILE A 281 10.34 7.02 -8.50
CA ILE A 281 11.49 6.12 -8.69
C ILE A 281 10.99 4.74 -9.13
N PRO A 282 10.75 4.55 -10.44
CA PRO A 282 10.26 3.28 -10.98
C PRO A 282 11.27 2.12 -10.84
N GLU A 283 12.55 2.42 -10.60
CA GLU A 283 13.62 1.45 -10.36
C GLU A 283 13.33 0.56 -9.15
N TYR A 284 12.76 1.11 -8.07
CA TYR A 284 12.44 0.32 -6.86
C TYR A 284 11.57 -0.91 -7.17
N TYR A 285 10.59 -0.74 -8.08
CA TYR A 285 9.69 -1.80 -8.51
C TYR A 285 10.27 -2.63 -9.66
N ARG A 286 10.84 -1.99 -10.69
CA ARG A 286 11.34 -2.69 -11.88
C ARG A 286 12.57 -3.55 -11.62
N GLU A 287 13.44 -3.11 -10.71
CA GLU A 287 14.73 -3.73 -10.43
C GLU A 287 14.64 -4.73 -9.27
N ASP A 288 13.47 -4.88 -8.64
CA ASP A 288 13.18 -5.95 -7.66
C ASP A 288 13.56 -7.34 -8.20
N ILE A 289 13.36 -7.54 -9.51
CA ILE A 289 13.69 -8.78 -10.23
C ILE A 289 15.17 -9.17 -10.11
N TRP A 290 16.08 -8.24 -9.83
CA TRP A 290 17.51 -8.52 -9.62
C TRP A 290 17.78 -9.26 -8.31
N SER A 291 16.84 -9.24 -7.36
CA SER A 291 16.89 -10.05 -6.14
C SER A 291 17.03 -11.54 -6.43
N CYS A 292 16.46 -12.01 -7.55
CA CYS A 292 16.58 -13.39 -8.00
C CYS A 292 18.03 -13.77 -8.32
N GLU A 293 18.76 -12.92 -9.06
CA GLU A 293 20.17 -13.17 -9.37
C GLU A 293 21.04 -13.03 -8.12
N TYR A 294 20.73 -12.08 -7.23
CA TYR A 294 21.43 -11.96 -5.95
C TYR A 294 21.24 -13.18 -5.05
N LEU A 295 20.04 -13.78 -5.02
CA LEU A 295 19.81 -15.06 -4.33
C LEU A 295 20.71 -16.17 -4.87
N LYS A 296 20.94 -16.24 -6.19
CA LYS A 296 21.85 -17.22 -6.80
C LYS A 296 23.30 -16.99 -6.37
N GLU A 297 23.74 -15.74 -6.25
CA GLU A 297 25.07 -15.41 -5.70
C GLU A 297 25.23 -15.88 -4.25
N LEU A 298 24.12 -15.93 -3.49
CA LEU A 298 24.07 -16.48 -2.13
C LEU A 298 23.91 -18.01 -2.10
N GLY A 299 23.89 -18.68 -3.26
CA GLY A 299 23.74 -20.14 -3.38
C GLY A 299 22.28 -20.62 -3.29
N ILE A 300 21.30 -19.73 -3.43
CA ILE A 300 19.88 -20.04 -3.35
C ILE A 300 19.30 -20.10 -4.76
N HIS A 301 18.89 -21.30 -5.15
CA HIS A 301 18.36 -21.59 -6.48
C HIS A 301 16.89 -21.97 -6.37
N GLN A 302 16.03 -21.24 -7.06
CA GLN A 302 14.58 -21.46 -7.09
C GLN A 302 14.18 -22.29 -8.31
N GLU A 303 13.08 -23.04 -8.19
CA GLU A 303 12.49 -23.84 -9.25
C GLU A 303 11.08 -23.33 -9.60
N PRO A 304 10.75 -23.14 -10.91
CA PRO A 304 11.69 -23.12 -12.05
C PRO A 304 12.75 -22.01 -11.94
N ASP A 305 13.94 -22.20 -12.54
CA ASP A 305 14.98 -21.16 -12.55
C ASP A 305 14.66 -20.06 -13.57
N VAL A 306 13.72 -19.19 -13.18
CA VAL A 306 13.27 -18.03 -13.95
C VAL A 306 13.09 -16.89 -12.97
N CYS A 307 13.75 -15.75 -13.21
CA CYS A 307 13.48 -14.57 -12.40
C CYS A 307 12.07 -14.05 -12.69
N SER A 308 11.23 -14.01 -11.66
CA SER A 308 9.86 -13.54 -11.72
C SER A 308 9.47 -12.97 -10.35
N ALA A 309 8.63 -11.94 -10.33
CA ALA A 309 7.99 -11.45 -9.10
C ALA A 309 6.86 -12.38 -8.60
N THR A 310 6.44 -13.33 -9.44
CA THR A 310 5.39 -14.31 -9.14
C THR A 310 5.82 -15.70 -9.61
N ARG A 311 5.66 -16.72 -8.78
CA ARG A 311 5.96 -18.11 -9.14
C ARG A 311 4.88 -19.04 -8.63
N ASP A 312 4.57 -20.07 -9.40
CA ASP A 312 3.57 -21.09 -9.04
C ASP A 312 2.20 -20.51 -8.64
N GLU A 313 1.78 -19.46 -9.35
CA GLU A 313 0.54 -18.70 -9.09
C GLU A 313 0.52 -17.99 -7.72
N HIS A 314 1.63 -18.01 -6.98
CA HIS A 314 1.81 -17.26 -5.75
C HIS A 314 2.40 -15.89 -6.07
N HIS A 315 1.77 -14.86 -5.50
CA HIS A 315 2.33 -13.50 -5.49
C HIS A 315 3.35 -13.37 -4.33
N ASP A 316 4.29 -14.32 -4.28
CA ASP A 316 5.34 -14.49 -3.28
C ASP A 316 6.56 -15.18 -3.93
N ASP A 317 7.74 -14.96 -3.37
CA ASP A 317 9.01 -15.55 -3.81
C ASP A 317 9.97 -15.58 -2.61
N VAL A 318 11.07 -16.34 -2.68
CA VAL A 318 12.01 -16.48 -1.55
C VAL A 318 12.49 -15.12 -1.03
N HIS A 319 12.77 -14.17 -1.93
CA HIS A 319 13.25 -12.85 -1.51
C HIS A 319 12.20 -12.05 -0.72
N HIS A 320 10.92 -12.12 -1.10
CA HIS A 320 9.83 -11.47 -0.36
C HIS A 320 9.68 -12.09 1.04
N SER A 321 9.63 -13.43 1.11
CA SER A 321 9.59 -14.16 2.37
C SER A 321 10.78 -13.80 3.28
N ALA A 322 11.99 -13.80 2.74
CA ALA A 322 13.20 -13.45 3.48
C ALA A 322 13.15 -12.01 4.03
N ILE A 323 12.76 -11.03 3.20
CA ILE A 323 12.66 -9.61 3.62
C ILE A 323 11.59 -9.44 4.71
N VAL A 324 10.40 -10.01 4.52
CA VAL A 324 9.29 -9.91 5.51
C VAL A 324 9.68 -10.54 6.85
N MET A 325 10.44 -11.64 6.84
CA MET A 325 10.93 -12.28 8.07
C MET A 325 11.87 -11.37 8.88
N THR A 326 12.52 -10.38 8.26
CA THR A 326 13.32 -9.39 9.00
C THR A 326 12.48 -8.48 9.90
N VAL A 327 11.19 -8.32 9.58
CA VAL A 327 10.22 -7.59 10.39
C VAL A 327 9.62 -8.52 11.44
N ASP A 328 8.98 -9.61 11.02
CA ASP A 328 8.43 -10.64 11.90
C ASP A 328 8.22 -11.96 11.13
N PRO A 329 8.92 -13.06 11.49
CA PRO A 329 8.75 -14.36 10.85
C PRO A 329 7.31 -14.92 10.92
N ASN A 330 6.46 -14.46 11.83
CA ASN A 330 5.06 -14.88 11.89
C ASN A 330 4.23 -14.36 10.71
N LEU A 331 4.70 -13.33 10.00
CA LEU A 331 4.04 -12.79 8.81
C LEU A 331 4.12 -13.74 7.61
N VAL A 332 5.07 -14.68 7.61
CA VAL A 332 5.15 -15.77 6.62
C VAL A 332 4.61 -17.10 7.16
N ARG A 333 3.93 -17.08 8.31
CA ARG A 333 3.41 -18.26 9.03
C ARG A 333 4.50 -19.30 9.31
N ALA A 334 5.69 -18.83 9.72
CA ALA A 334 6.85 -19.71 9.88
C ALA A 334 6.56 -20.90 10.83
N GLU A 335 6.02 -20.64 12.03
CA GLU A 335 5.70 -21.71 12.99
C GLU A 335 4.69 -22.71 12.43
N GLU A 336 3.59 -22.22 11.85
CA GLU A 336 2.53 -23.08 11.31
C GLU A 336 2.99 -23.89 10.10
N ARG A 337 3.80 -23.28 9.22
CA ARG A 337 4.37 -23.96 8.05
C ARG A 337 5.39 -25.00 8.46
N ILE A 338 6.25 -24.72 9.44
CA ILE A 338 7.21 -25.71 9.96
C ILE A 338 6.46 -26.90 10.53
N ALA A 339 5.43 -26.66 11.35
CA ALA A 339 4.60 -27.72 11.93
C ALA A 339 3.88 -28.56 10.86
N ALA A 340 3.51 -27.94 9.73
CA ALA A 340 2.84 -28.61 8.62
C ALA A 340 3.80 -29.24 7.59
N GLY A 341 5.12 -29.06 7.72
CA GLY A 341 6.09 -29.48 6.68
C GLY A 341 5.96 -28.69 5.37
N LEU A 342 5.51 -27.44 5.44
CA LEU A 342 5.25 -26.52 4.31
C LEU A 342 6.15 -25.28 4.37
N PHE A 343 7.26 -25.33 5.11
CA PHE A 343 8.18 -24.20 5.28
C PHE A 343 9.21 -24.10 4.16
N HIS A 344 8.70 -24.16 2.94
CA HIS A 344 9.45 -24.04 1.70
C HIS A 344 8.62 -23.26 0.68
N ILE A 345 9.27 -22.72 -0.35
CA ILE A 345 8.61 -22.09 -1.50
C ILE A 345 9.53 -22.23 -2.71
N ASN A 346 8.99 -22.44 -3.91
CA ASN A 346 9.77 -22.46 -5.16
C ASN A 346 10.97 -23.44 -5.13
N GLY A 347 10.80 -24.62 -4.53
CA GLY A 347 11.88 -25.61 -4.36
C GLY A 347 12.94 -25.27 -3.30
N VAL A 348 12.79 -24.17 -2.55
CA VAL A 348 13.72 -23.72 -1.51
C VAL A 348 13.12 -23.89 -0.13
N GLU A 349 13.82 -24.59 0.76
CA GLU A 349 13.53 -24.61 2.19
C GLU A 349 13.80 -23.24 2.81
N LEU A 350 12.85 -22.71 3.57
CA LEU A 350 12.97 -21.40 4.23
C LEU A 350 13.57 -21.48 5.63
N GLY A 351 13.84 -22.70 6.11
CA GLY A 351 14.44 -22.96 7.41
C GLY A 351 15.95 -23.21 7.34
N PRO A 352 16.71 -22.89 8.42
CA PRO A 352 16.28 -22.27 9.68
C PRO A 352 15.80 -20.81 9.53
N VAL A 353 14.89 -20.37 10.39
CA VAL A 353 14.30 -19.02 10.35
C VAL A 353 15.39 -17.95 10.46
N GLU A 354 16.36 -18.16 11.34
CA GLU A 354 17.45 -17.22 11.60
C GLU A 354 18.33 -17.00 10.36
N ASP A 355 18.60 -18.06 9.61
CA ASP A 355 19.40 -18.01 8.38
C ASP A 355 18.64 -17.25 7.29
N MET A 356 17.33 -17.50 7.16
CA MET A 356 16.49 -16.80 6.18
C MET A 356 16.30 -15.32 6.52
N VAL A 357 16.22 -14.97 7.81
CA VAL A 357 16.25 -13.57 8.26
C VAL A 357 17.56 -12.90 7.86
N GLU A 358 18.69 -13.59 7.98
CA GLU A 358 19.99 -13.04 7.59
C GLU A 358 20.11 -12.83 6.07
N ILE A 359 19.58 -13.77 5.28
CA ILE A 359 19.41 -13.59 3.82
C ILE A 359 18.53 -12.36 3.53
N GLY A 360 17.43 -12.20 4.28
CA GLY A 360 16.55 -11.04 4.19
C GLY A 360 17.27 -9.72 4.43
N ARG A 361 18.15 -9.63 5.45
CA ARG A 361 18.96 -8.42 5.71
C ARG A 361 19.87 -8.08 4.53
N LYS A 362 20.55 -9.09 3.97
CA LYS A 362 21.41 -8.90 2.79
C LYS A 362 20.62 -8.40 1.58
N LEU A 363 19.42 -8.94 1.35
CA LEU A 363 18.50 -8.49 0.30
C LEU A 363 18.05 -7.04 0.52
N VAL A 364 17.69 -6.67 1.75
CA VAL A 364 17.31 -5.29 2.10
C VAL A 364 18.45 -4.33 1.77
N GLU A 365 19.68 -4.62 2.21
CA GLU A 365 20.85 -3.80 1.91
C GLU A 365 21.15 -3.72 0.40
N TYR A 366 21.07 -4.84 -0.31
CA TYR A 366 21.26 -4.92 -1.75
C TYR A 366 20.28 -4.02 -2.51
N ARG A 367 18.98 -4.19 -2.27
CA ARG A 367 17.93 -3.40 -2.92
C ARG A 367 17.96 -1.93 -2.50
N ALA A 368 18.32 -1.64 -1.24
CA ALA A 368 18.40 -0.28 -0.74
C ALA A 368 19.48 0.54 -1.47
N ARG A 369 20.66 -0.05 -1.72
CA ARG A 369 21.73 0.62 -2.49
C ARG A 369 21.29 0.96 -3.91
N ILE A 370 20.68 -0.01 -4.60
CA ILE A 370 20.15 0.17 -5.97
C ILE A 370 19.15 1.34 -6.00
N THR A 371 18.19 1.33 -5.08
CA THR A 371 17.15 2.36 -5.00
C THR A 371 17.73 3.72 -4.63
N ALA A 372 18.66 3.77 -3.66
CA ALA A 372 19.31 5.01 -3.25
C ALA A 372 20.12 5.65 -4.38
N ASP A 373 20.79 4.84 -5.21
CA ASP A 373 21.49 5.33 -6.40
C ASP A 373 20.52 5.89 -7.44
N ALA A 374 19.35 5.27 -7.63
CA ALA A 374 18.29 5.80 -8.49
C ALA A 374 17.76 7.15 -7.97
N ILE A 375 17.52 7.26 -6.66
CA ILE A 375 17.10 8.51 -6.01
C ILE A 375 18.15 9.61 -6.21
N ARG A 376 19.43 9.33 -5.95
CA ARG A 376 20.51 10.29 -6.14
C ARG A 376 20.61 10.77 -7.59
N ARG A 377 20.46 9.88 -8.57
CA ARG A 377 20.43 10.25 -9.99
C ARG A 377 19.24 11.16 -10.32
N ALA A 378 18.05 10.82 -9.83
CA ALA A 378 16.83 11.61 -10.07
C ALA A 378 16.96 13.03 -9.48
N ILE A 379 17.46 13.14 -8.24
CA ILE A 379 17.71 14.43 -7.59
C ILE A 379 18.78 15.22 -8.35
N ALA A 380 19.91 14.60 -8.70
CA ALA A 380 20.98 15.29 -9.45
C ALA A 380 20.53 15.83 -10.81
N ALA A 381 19.54 15.20 -11.46
CA ALA A 381 18.99 15.65 -12.73
C ALA A 381 18.08 16.91 -12.63
N THR A 382 17.79 17.39 -11.41
CA THR A 382 17.00 18.62 -11.19
C THR A 382 17.84 19.90 -11.07
N HIS A 383 19.17 19.76 -10.99
CA HIS A 383 20.14 20.84 -11.01
C HIS A 383 20.82 20.94 -12.38
#